data_AF-A0A1H3TQZ2-F1
#
_entry.id   AF-A0A1H3TQZ2-F1
#
_cell.length_a   1.000
_cell.length_b   1.000
_cell.length_c   1.000
_cell.angle_alpha   90.00
_cell.angle_beta   90.00
_cell.angle_gamma   90.00
#
_symmetry.space_group_name_H-M   'P 1'
#
loop_
_entity.id
_entity.type
_entity.pdbx_description
1 polymer ?
#
loop_
_entity_poly.entity_id
_entity_poly.type
_entity_poly.pdbx_seq_one_letter_code
_entity_poly.pdbx_strand_id
1 'polypeptide(L)'
;MRPTLIAALAALTLAWPAMAADVPSLEERWREDPGQIFEAGDIDLADLKWVARPVVIFANSPRDPSFVEQMEEIRADMPRLITRDVIVITDTNPDEPSDLRNRLRPRGFMLVLIGKDGRIELRKPLPWTVRELSRSIDKMPMRRQEMGRDR
;
A
#
# COMPACT_ATOMS: atom_id res chain seq x y z
N MET A 1 23.56 -59.59 -44.47
CA MET A 1 23.37 -58.73 -43.28
C MET A 1 23.31 -57.30 -43.81
N ARG A 2 22.16 -56.67 -44.13
CA ARG A 2 21.21 -55.92 -43.24
C ARG A 2 21.92 -54.99 -42.23
N PRO A 3 21.38 -53.78 -41.94
CA PRO A 3 21.26 -52.51 -42.69
C PRO A 3 21.99 -51.38 -41.88
N THR A 4 22.02 -50.06 -42.15
CA THR A 4 20.97 -49.03 -42.03
C THR A 4 21.60 -47.64 -42.21
N LEU A 5 20.84 -46.74 -42.84
CA LEU A 5 21.01 -45.28 -42.89
C LEU A 5 20.92 -44.66 -41.48
N ILE A 6 21.75 -43.66 -41.17
CA ILE A 6 21.56 -42.78 -40.01
C ILE A 6 21.13 -41.41 -40.54
N ALA A 7 19.84 -41.12 -40.38
CA ALA A 7 19.27 -39.79 -40.53
C ALA A 7 19.68 -38.95 -39.31
N ALA A 8 20.36 -37.82 -39.52
CA ALA A 8 20.62 -36.84 -38.48
C ALA A 8 19.40 -35.91 -38.36
N LEU A 9 18.70 -36.05 -37.23
CA LEU A 9 17.52 -35.32 -36.82
C LEU A 9 17.89 -33.86 -36.50
N ALA A 10 17.28 -32.91 -37.21
CA ALA A 10 17.38 -31.48 -36.91
C ALA A 10 16.64 -31.16 -35.60
N ALA A 11 17.37 -30.74 -34.57
CA ALA A 11 16.80 -30.21 -33.34
C ALA A 11 16.37 -28.75 -33.57
N LEU A 12 15.08 -28.57 -33.87
CA LEU A 12 14.45 -27.25 -33.94
C LEU A 12 14.18 -26.79 -32.50
N THR A 13 15.05 -25.92 -31.98
CA THR A 13 14.85 -25.23 -30.71
C THR A 13 13.74 -24.18 -30.88
N LEU A 14 12.52 -24.52 -30.48
CA LEU A 14 11.44 -23.54 -30.32
C LEU A 14 11.83 -22.59 -29.18
N ALA A 15 12.24 -21.38 -29.52
CA ALA A 15 12.40 -20.28 -28.60
C ALA A 15 11.02 -19.91 -28.02
N TRP A 16 10.79 -20.24 -26.76
CA TRP A 16 9.63 -19.77 -26.01
C TRP A 16 9.80 -18.27 -25.76
N PRO A 17 8.90 -17.39 -26.21
CA PRO A 17 8.96 -16.00 -25.81
C PRO A 17 8.69 -15.94 -24.29
N ALA A 18 9.61 -15.33 -23.56
CA ALA A 18 9.41 -15.00 -22.16
C ALA A 18 8.21 -14.04 -22.08
N MET A 19 7.05 -14.56 -21.66
CA MET A 19 5.94 -13.72 -21.23
C MET A 19 6.44 -12.96 -20.00
N ALA A 20 6.66 -11.66 -20.14
CA ALA A 20 6.76 -10.78 -18.98
C ALA A 20 5.49 -10.99 -18.17
N ALA A 21 5.61 -11.48 -16.93
CA ALA A 21 4.46 -11.53 -16.04
C ALA A 21 4.02 -10.08 -15.80
N ASP A 22 2.76 -9.76 -16.12
CA ASP A 22 2.14 -8.51 -15.67
C ASP A 22 2.16 -8.53 -14.14
N VAL A 23 3.06 -7.75 -13.53
CA VAL A 23 3.09 -7.56 -12.09
C VAL A 23 1.93 -6.61 -11.75
N PRO A 24 0.95 -7.02 -10.93
CA PRO A 24 -0.19 -6.18 -10.61
C PRO A 24 0.24 -4.86 -9.95
N SER A 25 -0.37 -3.77 -10.39
CA SER A 25 -0.16 -2.44 -9.83
C SER A 25 -0.58 -2.37 -8.35
N LEU A 26 -0.12 -1.35 -7.62
CA LEU A 26 -0.52 -1.12 -6.23
C LEU A 26 -2.04 -0.97 -6.09
N GLU A 27 -2.68 -0.24 -7.01
CA GLU A 27 -4.12 -0.07 -7.02
C GLU A 27 -4.85 -1.41 -7.21
N GLU A 28 -4.41 -2.25 -8.15
CA GLU A 28 -5.03 -3.55 -8.41
C GLU A 28 -4.92 -4.47 -7.19
N ARG A 29 -3.73 -4.55 -6.58
CA ARG A 29 -3.53 -5.34 -5.35
C ARG A 29 -4.42 -4.84 -4.21
N TRP A 30 -4.50 -3.53 -4.03
CA TRP A 30 -5.37 -2.95 -2.99
C TRP A 30 -6.86 -3.12 -3.29
N ARG A 31 -7.29 -3.10 -4.55
CA ARG A 31 -8.69 -3.38 -4.92
C ARG A 31 -9.07 -4.84 -4.71
N GLU A 32 -8.13 -5.77 -4.91
CA GLU A 32 -8.32 -7.20 -4.66
C GLU A 32 -8.47 -7.50 -3.17
N ASP A 33 -7.63 -6.89 -2.33
CA ASP A 33 -7.73 -6.96 -0.86
C ASP A 33 -7.59 -5.57 -0.20
N PRO A 34 -8.70 -4.82 -0.03
CA PRO A 34 -8.67 -3.49 0.58
C PRO A 34 -8.23 -3.48 2.04
N GLY A 35 -8.22 -4.65 2.71
CA GLY A 35 -7.73 -4.82 4.08
C GLY A 35 -6.24 -5.11 4.18
N GLN A 36 -5.55 -5.29 3.04
CA GLN A 36 -4.11 -5.52 3.02
C GLN A 36 -3.35 -4.30 3.57
N ILE A 37 -2.35 -4.58 4.41
CA ILE A 37 -1.36 -3.61 4.87
C ILE A 37 -0.11 -3.76 3.99
N PHE A 38 0.38 -2.63 3.48
CA PHE A 38 1.51 -2.60 2.55
C PHE A 38 2.76 -2.05 3.23
N GLU A 39 3.94 -2.59 2.91
CA GLU A 39 5.21 -1.99 3.32
C GLU A 39 5.63 -0.90 2.32
N ALA A 40 6.24 0.18 2.83
CA ALA A 40 6.53 1.39 2.08
C ALA A 40 7.56 1.27 0.94
N GLY A 41 8.31 0.16 0.87
CA GLY A 41 9.52 0.01 0.04
C GLY A 41 9.43 0.62 -1.36
N ASP A 42 8.48 0.13 -2.16
CA ASP A 42 8.31 0.54 -3.57
C ASP A 42 6.95 1.22 -3.83
N ILE A 43 6.42 1.96 -2.85
CA ILE A 43 5.12 2.64 -3.00
C ILE A 43 5.30 4.09 -3.44
N ASP A 44 4.79 4.43 -4.62
CA ASP A 44 4.60 5.82 -5.03
C ASP A 44 3.21 6.32 -4.61
N LEU A 45 3.17 7.46 -3.90
CA LEU A 45 1.92 8.15 -3.56
C LEU A 45 1.18 8.68 -4.79
N ALA A 46 1.87 8.87 -5.92
CA ALA A 46 1.26 9.30 -7.17
C ALA A 46 0.21 8.28 -7.66
N ASP A 47 0.48 6.98 -7.49
CA ASP A 47 -0.43 5.89 -7.89
C ASP A 47 -1.71 5.86 -7.07
N LEU A 48 -1.68 6.44 -5.87
CA LEU A 48 -2.83 6.49 -4.95
C LEU A 48 -3.67 7.75 -5.14
N LYS A 49 -3.19 8.71 -5.93
CA LYS A 49 -3.87 9.99 -6.13
C LYS A 49 -5.19 9.76 -6.86
N TRP A 50 -6.26 10.31 -6.28
CA TRP A 50 -7.66 10.17 -6.69
C TRP A 50 -8.24 8.75 -6.51
N VAL A 51 -7.43 7.78 -6.10
CA VAL A 51 -7.81 6.37 -5.90
C VAL A 51 -8.11 6.10 -4.44
N ALA A 52 -7.12 6.28 -3.56
CA ALA A 52 -7.19 5.89 -2.15
C ALA A 52 -6.62 6.99 -1.23
N ARG A 53 -6.91 6.87 0.07
CA ARG A 53 -6.40 7.73 1.14
C ARG A 53 -5.28 7.00 1.88
N PRO A 54 -4.01 7.37 1.68
CA PRO A 54 -2.92 6.76 2.43
C PRO A 54 -3.00 7.11 3.91
N VAL A 55 -2.97 6.08 4.76
CA VAL A 55 -2.56 6.19 6.16
C VAL A 55 -1.18 5.53 6.26
N VAL A 56 -0.15 6.37 6.36
CA VAL A 56 1.26 5.92 6.45
C VAL A 56 1.70 5.94 7.90
N ILE A 57 2.20 4.82 8.40
CA ILE A 57 2.61 4.62 9.79
C ILE A 57 4.10 4.33 9.82
N PHE A 58 4.85 5.28 10.35
CA PHE A 58 6.28 5.16 10.55
C PHE A 58 6.59 4.70 11.96
N ALA A 59 7.66 3.92 12.10
CA ALA A 59 8.32 3.64 13.37
C ALA A 59 9.82 3.40 13.16
N ASN A 60 10.56 3.25 14.26
CA ASN A 60 11.98 2.88 14.20
C ASN A 60 12.20 1.37 14.15
N SER A 61 11.18 0.58 14.49
CA SER A 61 11.23 -0.89 14.53
C SER A 61 9.80 -1.44 14.53
N PRO A 62 9.57 -2.65 13.99
CA PRO A 62 8.28 -3.34 14.14
C PRO A 62 7.94 -3.69 15.60
N ARG A 63 8.90 -3.57 16.52
CA ARG A 63 8.73 -3.80 17.96
C ARG A 63 8.44 -2.51 18.75
N ASP A 64 8.34 -1.36 18.08
CA ASP A 64 7.99 -0.10 18.71
C ASP A 64 6.60 -0.20 19.37
N PRO A 65 6.44 0.11 20.67
CA PRO A 65 5.15 -0.02 21.36
C PRO A 65 4.02 0.76 20.70
N SER A 66 4.29 1.97 20.20
CA SER A 66 3.28 2.78 19.51
C SER A 66 2.92 2.19 18.15
N PHE A 67 3.87 1.58 17.46
CA PHE A 67 3.56 0.84 16.23
C PHE A 67 2.64 -0.34 16.50
N VAL A 68 2.97 -1.16 17.50
CA VAL A 68 2.16 -2.33 17.88
C VAL A 68 0.73 -1.91 18.22
N GLU A 69 0.56 -0.91 19.09
CA GLU A 69 -0.74 -0.36 19.48
C GLU A 69 -1.52 0.17 18.26
N GLN A 70 -0.87 0.92 17.37
CA GLN A 70 -1.53 1.43 16.16
C GLN A 70 -2.01 0.30 15.23
N MET A 71 -1.23 -0.77 15.10
CA MET A 71 -1.60 -1.91 14.27
C MET A 71 -2.71 -2.75 14.90
N GLU A 72 -2.79 -2.81 16.23
CA GLU A 72 -3.94 -3.40 16.95
C GLU A 72 -5.22 -2.61 16.68
N GLU A 73 -5.17 -1.26 16.79
CA GLU A 73 -6.31 -0.38 16.48
C GLU A 73 -6.81 -0.57 15.05
N ILE A 74 -5.89 -0.63 14.08
CA ILE A 74 -6.23 -0.83 12.67
C ILE A 74 -6.90 -2.17 12.42
N ARG A 75 -6.37 -3.25 13.02
CA ARG A 75 -6.96 -4.59 12.88
C ARG A 75 -8.32 -4.71 13.58
N ALA A 76 -8.55 -3.96 14.65
CA ALA A 76 -9.79 -4.00 15.41
C ALA A 76 -11.01 -3.51 14.60
N ASP A 77 -10.85 -2.58 13.64
CA ASP A 77 -11.97 -2.06 12.83
C ASP A 77 -11.55 -1.68 11.38
N MET A 78 -10.72 -2.51 10.75
CA MET A 78 -10.31 -2.31 9.35
C MET A 78 -11.47 -2.04 8.37
N PRO A 79 -12.65 -2.72 8.47
CA PRO A 79 -13.78 -2.43 7.60
C PRO A 79 -14.22 -0.95 7.60
N ARG A 80 -14.10 -0.24 8.72
CA ARG A 80 -14.41 1.19 8.79
C ARG A 80 -13.45 2.04 7.95
N LEU A 81 -12.19 1.65 7.86
CA LEU A 81 -11.21 2.30 7.00
C LEU A 81 -11.48 1.98 5.51
N ILE A 82 -11.81 0.73 5.19
CA ILE A 82 -12.13 0.28 3.83
C ILE A 82 -13.29 1.10 3.23
N THR A 83 -14.37 1.33 3.99
CA THR A 83 -15.53 2.13 3.52
C THR A 83 -15.21 3.60 3.20
N ARG A 84 -13.98 4.05 3.48
CA ARG A 84 -13.46 5.39 3.22
C ARG A 84 -12.30 5.36 2.22
N ASP A 85 -12.12 4.25 1.51
CA ASP A 85 -11.06 4.05 0.53
C ASP A 85 -9.67 4.28 1.14
N VAL A 86 -9.44 3.79 2.35
CA VAL A 86 -8.14 3.92 3.02
C VAL A 86 -7.23 2.77 2.64
N ILE A 87 -5.98 3.09 2.32
CA ILE A 87 -4.88 2.13 2.18
C ILE A 87 -3.91 2.35 3.34
N VAL A 88 -3.54 1.28 4.04
CA VAL A 88 -2.62 1.34 5.18
C VAL A 88 -1.23 0.95 4.71
N ILE A 89 -0.26 1.84 4.97
CA ILE A 89 1.14 1.66 4.59
C ILE A 89 2.02 1.75 5.84
N THR A 90 2.96 0.84 6.00
CA THR A 90 3.90 0.81 7.12
C THR A 90 5.33 1.03 6.66
N ASP A 91 6.12 1.66 7.53
CA ASP A 91 7.56 1.77 7.36
C ASP A 91 8.21 1.72 8.74
N THR A 92 8.87 0.61 9.04
CA THR A 92 9.46 0.35 10.35
C THR A 92 10.98 0.21 10.32
N ASN A 93 11.62 0.47 9.18
CA ASN A 93 13.07 0.37 9.01
C ASN A 93 13.67 1.76 8.70
N PRO A 94 14.23 2.47 9.69
CA PRO A 94 14.89 3.76 9.46
C PRO A 94 16.25 3.63 8.76
N ASP A 95 16.88 2.45 8.81
CA ASP A 95 18.22 2.22 8.25
C ASP A 95 18.20 2.03 6.71
N GLU A 96 17.04 1.63 6.17
CA GLU A 96 16.77 1.55 4.73
C GLU A 96 15.58 2.46 4.38
N PRO A 97 15.82 3.78 4.23
CA PRO A 97 14.73 4.74 4.16
C PRO A 97 13.96 4.64 2.84
N SER A 98 12.67 4.30 2.92
CA SER A 98 11.74 4.35 1.79
C SER A 98 11.60 5.76 1.22
N ASP A 99 11.12 5.87 -0.03
CA ASP A 99 10.78 7.15 -0.63
C ASP A 99 9.74 7.93 0.20
N LEU A 100 8.80 7.21 0.82
CA LEU A 100 7.84 7.81 1.74
C LEU A 100 8.51 8.41 2.98
N ARG A 101 9.49 7.73 3.59
CA ARG A 101 10.24 8.25 4.74
C ARG A 101 11.04 9.48 4.36
N ASN A 102 11.73 9.45 3.22
CA ASN A 102 12.51 10.58 2.71
C ASN A 102 11.63 11.81 2.45
N ARG A 103 10.44 11.60 1.86
CA ARG A 103 9.47 12.65 1.56
C ARG A 103 8.76 13.19 2.79
N LEU A 104 8.28 12.31 3.68
CA LEU A 104 7.43 12.68 4.80
C LEU A 104 8.22 13.04 6.07
N ARG A 105 9.51 12.65 6.15
CA ARG A 105 10.46 12.99 7.21
C ARG A 105 9.89 12.76 8.63
N PRO A 106 9.47 11.53 8.96
CA PRO A 106 8.98 11.19 10.29
C PRO A 106 10.09 11.31 11.34
N ARG A 107 9.68 11.44 12.62
CA ARG A 107 10.57 11.40 13.78
C ARG A 107 10.05 10.33 14.74
N GLY A 108 10.71 9.18 14.80
CA GLY A 108 10.23 8.02 15.57
C GLY A 108 8.89 7.51 15.03
N PHE A 109 7.97 7.17 15.93
CA PHE A 109 6.60 6.86 15.55
C PHE A 109 5.90 8.09 14.95
N MET A 110 5.30 7.92 13.78
CA MET A 110 4.46 8.95 13.18
C MET A 110 3.39 8.34 12.29
N LEU A 111 2.13 8.70 12.54
CA LEU A 111 1.03 8.47 11.61
C LEU A 111 0.83 9.70 10.73
N VAL A 112 0.67 9.48 9.43
CA VAL A 112 0.36 10.51 8.43
C VAL A 112 -0.88 10.08 7.66
N LEU A 113 -1.91 10.92 7.64
CA LEU A 113 -3.08 10.76 6.78
C LEU A 113 -2.94 11.69 5.58
N ILE A 114 -3.13 11.13 4.40
CA ILE A 114 -3.07 11.81 3.11
C ILE A 114 -4.43 11.67 2.43
N GLY A 115 -4.94 12.77 1.89
CA GLY A 115 -6.17 12.79 1.11
C GLY A 115 -5.99 12.14 -0.27
N LYS A 116 -7.09 11.80 -0.93
CA LYS A 116 -7.06 11.34 -2.33
C LYS A 116 -6.48 12.40 -3.27
N ASP A 117 -6.57 13.68 -2.94
CA ASP A 117 -5.94 14.76 -3.71
C ASP A 117 -4.41 14.81 -3.56
N GLY A 118 -3.83 13.95 -2.71
CA GLY A 118 -2.39 13.86 -2.41
C GLY A 118 -1.91 14.85 -1.35
N ARG A 119 -2.83 15.62 -0.72
CA ARG A 119 -2.47 16.56 0.34
C ARG A 119 -2.30 15.82 1.67
N ILE A 120 -1.33 16.26 2.45
CA ILE A 120 -1.19 15.81 3.84
C ILE A 120 -2.28 16.49 4.65
N GLU A 121 -3.20 15.70 5.18
CA GLU A 121 -4.34 16.18 5.97
C GLU A 121 -3.99 16.27 7.45
N LEU A 122 -3.12 15.36 7.91
CA LEU A 122 -2.92 15.11 9.33
C LEU A 122 -1.58 14.41 9.58
N ARG A 123 -0.89 14.81 10.65
CA ARG A 123 0.29 14.12 11.20
C ARG A 123 0.10 13.94 12.71
N LYS A 124 0.44 12.76 13.23
CA LYS A 124 0.35 12.45 14.66
C LYS A 124 1.57 11.70 15.18
N PRO A 125 2.15 12.12 16.32
CA PRO A 125 3.29 11.45 16.94
C PRO A 125 2.86 10.32 17.90
N LEU A 126 1.59 9.91 17.90
CA LEU A 126 1.00 8.95 18.83
C LEU A 126 -0.04 8.09 18.11
N PRO A 127 -0.30 6.85 18.58
CA PRO A 127 -1.32 5.98 18.03
C PRO A 127 -2.70 6.62 18.07
N TRP A 128 -3.49 6.37 17.03
CA TRP A 128 -4.84 6.89 16.85
C TRP A 128 -5.80 5.74 16.59
N THR A 129 -6.96 5.82 17.24
CA THR A 129 -8.01 4.81 17.04
C THR A 129 -8.59 4.92 15.63
N VAL A 130 -9.11 3.81 15.10
CA VAL A 130 -9.81 3.82 13.81
C VAL A 130 -11.02 4.76 13.82
N ARG A 131 -11.67 4.91 14.98
CA ARG A 131 -12.77 5.86 15.17
C ARG A 131 -12.32 7.30 14.99
N GLU A 132 -11.17 7.69 15.53
CA GLU A 132 -10.62 9.03 15.39
C GLU A 132 -10.18 9.30 13.95
N LEU A 133 -9.47 8.36 13.32
CA LEU A 133 -9.11 8.44 11.90
C LEU A 133 -10.34 8.64 11.02
N SER A 134 -11.36 7.81 11.22
CA SER A 134 -12.61 7.87 10.45
C SER A 134 -13.33 9.20 10.61
N ARG A 135 -13.43 9.72 11.84
CA ARG A 135 -14.01 11.04 12.10
C ARG A 135 -13.20 12.18 11.47
N SER A 136 -11.88 12.06 11.41
CA SER A 136 -11.02 13.03 10.73
C SER A 136 -11.29 13.00 9.22
N ILE A 137 -11.35 11.81 8.62
CA ILE A 137 -11.63 11.60 7.19
C ILE A 137 -13.01 12.16 6.81
N ASP A 138 -14.05 11.88 7.60
CA ASP A 138 -15.43 12.31 7.31
C ASP A 138 -15.60 13.85 7.33
N LYS A 139 -14.67 14.58 7.97
CA LYS A 139 -14.65 16.05 7.99
C LYS A 139 -13.96 16.67 6.79
N MET A 140 -13.21 15.90 6.00
CA MET A 140 -12.45 16.43 4.86
C MET A 140 -13.39 16.93 3.76
N PRO A 141 -13.12 18.07 3.11
CA PRO A 141 -14.00 18.64 2.08
C PRO A 141 -14.32 17.66 0.96
N MET A 142 -13.30 16.97 0.44
CA MET A 142 -13.47 15.97 -0.62
C MET A 142 -14.35 14.80 -0.17
N ARG A 143 -14.18 14.31 1.07
CA ARG A 143 -15.02 13.23 1.60
C ARG A 143 -16.48 13.65 1.74
N ARG A 144 -16.72 14.89 2.18
CA ARG A 144 -18.09 15.44 2.26
C ARG A 144 -18.74 15.56 0.88
N GLN A 145 -17.97 15.84 -0.17
CA GLN A 145 -18.47 15.87 -1.55
C GLN A 145 -18.83 14.46 -2.05
N GLU A 146 -18.00 13.45 -1.77
CA GLU A 146 -18.33 12.04 -2.07
C GLU A 146 -19.66 11.64 -1.42
N MET A 147 -19.79 11.85 -0.10
CA MET A 147 -21.01 11.51 0.64
C MET A 147 -22.24 12.30 0.20
N GLY A 148 -22.05 13.49 -0.37
CA GLY A 148 -23.15 14.31 -0.91
C GLY A 148 -23.59 13.87 -2.31
N ARG A 149 -22.71 13.22 -3.07
CA ARG A 149 -23.02 12.64 -4.39
C ARG A 149 -23.73 11.30 -4.28
N ASP A 150 -23.47 10.55 -3.20
CA ASP A 150 -24.04 9.22 -2.96
C ASP A 150 -25.44 9.25 -2.29
N ARG A 151 -26.01 10.44 -2.07
CA ARG A 151 -27.36 10.65 -1.53
C ARG A 151 -28.35 10.98 -2.63
#